data_AF-A0A2G2H7S7-F1
#
_entry.id   AF-A0A2G2H7S7-F1
#
_cell.length_a   1.000
_cell.length_b   1.000
_cell.length_c   1.000
_cell.angle_alpha   90.00
_cell.angle_beta   90.00
_cell.angle_gamma   90.00
#
_symmetry.space_group_name_H-M   'P 1'
#
loop_
_entity.id
_entity.type
_entity.pdbx_description
1 polymer ?
#
loop_
_entity_poly.entity_id
_entity_poly.type
_entity_poly.pdbx_seq_one_letter_code
_entity_poly.pdbx_strand_id
1 'polypeptide(L)'
;MNNSEQQHLANLIQLNEQIVNTANLIENNSVDTKHIIESARHQNKEVKSKLKELFNIDYDSKEASTQIMKEGSIINVRAENLHSGKEGGKTFKINNFSLPAVALLNDEGSLHKWFVNDEIEIA
;
A
#
# COMPACT_ATOMS: atom_id res chain seq x y z
N MET A 1 11.58 -13.22 -3.47
CA MET A 1 10.48 -13.44 -2.50
C MET A 1 10.45 -12.25 -1.57
N ASN A 2 9.47 -11.36 -1.70
CA ASN A 2 9.26 -10.31 -0.70
C ASN A 2 8.91 -10.99 0.62
N ASN A 3 9.60 -10.63 1.69
CA ASN A 3 9.39 -11.24 2.98
C ASN A 3 7.98 -10.84 3.48
N SER A 4 7.10 -11.80 3.73
CA SER A 4 5.70 -11.54 4.14
C SER A 4 5.62 -10.54 5.31
N GLU A 5 6.57 -10.62 6.23
CA GLU A 5 6.67 -9.76 7.40
C GLU A 5 6.92 -8.28 7.03
N GLN A 6 7.80 -8.01 6.07
CA GLN A 6 8.10 -6.64 5.63
C GLN A 6 6.86 -6.01 4.97
N GLN A 7 6.09 -6.81 4.22
CA GLN A 7 4.86 -6.36 3.59
C GLN A 7 3.74 -6.16 4.63
N HIS A 8 3.68 -6.97 5.69
CA HIS A 8 2.74 -6.75 6.80
C HIS A 8 3.01 -5.42 7.51
N LEU A 9 4.27 -5.05 7.76
CA LEU A 9 4.61 -3.75 8.32
C LEU A 9 4.25 -2.60 7.36
N ALA A 10 4.53 -2.74 6.06
CA ALA A 10 4.12 -1.77 5.05
C ALA A 10 2.59 -1.60 4.99
N ASN A 11 1.84 -2.70 5.13
CA ASN A 11 0.37 -2.68 5.15
C ASN A 11 -0.17 -1.95 6.40
N LEU A 12 0.45 -2.16 7.57
CA LEU A 12 0.08 -1.43 8.79
C LEU A 12 0.31 0.08 8.66
N ILE A 13 1.41 0.49 8.01
CA ILE A 13 1.69 1.91 7.76
C ILE A 13 0.58 2.53 6.90
N GLN A 14 0.22 1.85 5.82
CA GLN A 14 -0.82 2.29 4.88
C GLN A 14 -2.20 2.37 5.55
N LEU A 15 -2.55 1.41 6.41
CA LEU A 15 -3.79 1.46 7.20
C LEU A 15 -3.88 2.69 8.09
N ASN A 16 -2.80 2.99 8.82
CA ASN A 16 -2.76 4.17 9.68
C ASN A 16 -2.81 5.48 8.88
N GLU A 17 -2.21 5.53 7.69
CA GLU A 17 -2.35 6.67 6.76
C GLU A 17 -3.81 6.85 6.33
N GLN A 18 -4.53 5.76 6.05
CA GLN A 18 -5.97 5.80 5.73
C GLN A 18 -6.83 6.23 6.94
N ILE A 19 -6.47 5.82 8.16
CA ILE A 19 -7.12 6.29 9.39
C ILE A 19 -6.97 7.81 9.52
N VAL A 20 -5.75 8.35 9.33
CA VAL A 20 -5.50 9.80 9.38
C VAL A 20 -6.32 10.53 8.31
N ASN A 21 -6.32 10.04 7.06
CA ASN A 21 -7.09 10.64 5.98
C ASN A 21 -8.59 10.67 6.28
N THR A 22 -9.13 9.55 6.77
CA THR A 22 -10.55 9.43 7.14
C THR A 22 -10.90 10.33 8.32
N ALA A 23 -10.05 10.37 9.35
CA ALA A 23 -10.23 11.22 10.52
C ALA A 23 -10.26 12.71 10.16
N ASN A 24 -9.34 13.17 9.30
CA ASN A 24 -9.33 14.54 8.78
C ASN A 24 -10.63 14.88 8.02
N LEU A 25 -11.17 13.94 7.24
CA LEU A 25 -12.45 14.14 6.54
C LEU A 25 -13.63 14.28 7.53
N ILE A 26 -13.59 13.54 8.65
CA ILE A 26 -14.62 13.61 9.69
C ILE A 26 -14.48 14.89 10.54
N GLU A 27 -13.27 15.37 10.82
CA GLU A 27 -13.05 16.61 11.57
C GLU A 27 -13.69 17.82 10.86
N ASN A 28 -13.63 17.86 9.53
CA ASN A 28 -14.35 18.83 8.70
C ASN A 28 -15.88 18.76 8.87
N ASN A 29 -16.40 17.69 9.48
CA ASN A 29 -17.81 17.42 9.74
C ASN A 29 -18.17 17.48 11.24
N SER A 30 -17.34 18.12 12.09
CA SER A 30 -17.64 18.49 13.50
C SER A 30 -17.35 17.46 14.60
N VAL A 31 -16.66 16.35 14.32
CA VAL A 31 -16.21 15.41 15.37
C VAL A 31 -14.72 15.64 15.66
N ASP A 32 -14.35 15.77 16.94
CA ASP A 32 -12.94 15.83 17.34
C ASP A 32 -12.29 14.45 17.16
N THR A 33 -11.39 14.36 16.18
CA THR A 33 -10.64 13.14 15.86
C THR A 33 -9.15 13.26 16.17
N LYS A 34 -8.72 14.31 16.87
CA LYS A 34 -7.31 14.63 17.08
C LYS A 34 -6.53 13.47 17.71
N HIS A 35 -7.09 12.83 18.74
CA HIS A 35 -6.45 11.69 19.39
C HIS A 35 -6.30 10.46 18.48
N ILE A 36 -7.24 10.27 17.55
CA ILE A 36 -7.17 9.19 16.54
C ILE A 36 -6.01 9.46 15.59
N ILE A 37 -5.89 10.71 15.11
CA ILE A 37 -4.81 11.14 14.23
C ILE A 37 -3.45 11.01 14.92
N GLU A 38 -3.34 11.48 16.16
CA GLU A 38 -2.11 11.40 16.94
C GLU A 38 -1.68 9.95 17.20
N SER A 39 -2.63 9.08 17.58
CA SER A 39 -2.36 7.66 17.78
C SER A 39 -1.86 6.98 16.51
N ALA A 40 -2.54 7.19 15.38
CA ALA A 40 -2.15 6.60 14.09
C ALA A 40 -0.75 7.10 13.63
N ARG A 41 -0.46 8.39 13.81
CA ARG A 41 0.87 8.96 13.51
C ARG A 41 1.96 8.38 14.40
N HIS A 42 1.69 8.21 15.69
CA HIS A 42 2.63 7.60 16.63
C HIS A 42 2.93 6.15 16.24
N GLN A 43 1.89 5.36 15.98
CA GLN A 43 2.04 3.97 15.51
C GLN A 43 2.83 3.90 14.20
N ASN A 44 2.59 4.81 13.25
CA ASN A 44 3.37 4.87 12.02
C ASN A 44 4.85 5.11 12.25
N LYS A 45 5.20 6.01 13.17
CA LYS A 45 6.61 6.24 13.50
C LYS A 45 7.28 4.96 14.02
N GLU A 46 6.60 4.22 14.89
CA GLU A 46 7.11 2.96 15.44
C GLU A 46 7.25 1.87 14.36
N VAL A 47 6.22 1.69 13.53
CA VAL A 47 6.22 0.66 12.48
C VAL A 47 7.26 0.98 11.40
N LYS A 48 7.42 2.25 11.01
CA LYS A 48 8.48 2.69 10.09
C LYS A 48 9.87 2.42 10.66
N SER A 49 10.09 2.68 11.95
CA SER A 49 11.36 2.34 12.64
C SER A 49 11.64 0.84 12.58
N LYS A 50 10.65 0.00 12.92
CA LYS A 50 10.77 -1.46 12.85
C LYS A 50 11.09 -1.96 11.44
N LEU A 51 10.42 -1.42 10.42
CA LEU A 51 10.68 -1.76 9.03
C LEU A 51 12.13 -1.40 8.63
N LYS A 52 12.63 -0.26 9.09
CA LYS A 52 14.01 0.15 8.86
C LYS A 52 15.02 -0.70 9.62
N GLU A 53 14.77 -0.99 10.89
CA GLU A 53 15.67 -1.76 11.76
C GLU A 53 15.78 -3.22 11.33
N LEU A 54 14.65 -3.86 11.00
CA LEU A 54 14.60 -5.29 10.69
C LEU A 54 14.96 -5.60 9.24
N PHE A 55 14.62 -4.71 8.31
CA PHE A 55 14.71 -4.98 6.87
C PHE A 55 15.53 -3.93 6.10
N ASN A 56 16.08 -2.90 6.77
CA ASN A 56 16.80 -1.78 6.16
C ASN A 56 15.97 -0.97 5.15
N ILE A 57 14.64 -1.10 5.16
CA ILE A 57 13.74 -0.37 4.27
C ILE A 57 13.31 0.94 4.94
N ASP A 58 13.68 2.06 4.34
CA ASP A 58 13.14 3.37 4.73
C ASP A 58 11.84 3.60 3.97
N TYR A 59 10.69 3.48 4.65
CA TYR A 59 9.38 3.58 4.02
C TYR A 59 9.17 4.89 3.26
N ASP A 60 9.73 6.00 3.73
CA ASP A 60 9.51 7.33 3.17
C ASP A 60 10.47 7.64 2.00
N SER A 61 11.45 6.77 1.76
CA SER A 61 12.36 6.88 0.63
C SER A 61 11.66 6.57 -0.70
N LYS A 62 12.20 7.14 -1.79
CA LYS A 62 11.67 6.89 -3.15
C LYS A 62 11.91 5.44 -3.59
N GLU A 63 12.94 4.82 -3.05
CA GLU A 63 13.38 3.46 -3.31
C GLU A 63 12.58 2.42 -2.51
N ALA A 64 11.72 2.84 -1.57
CA ALA A 64 10.87 1.91 -0.83
C ALA A 64 9.91 1.13 -1.75
N SER A 65 9.43 1.78 -2.81
CA SER A 65 8.46 1.20 -3.76
C SER A 65 9.04 0.09 -4.66
N THR A 66 10.36 -0.12 -4.62
CA THR A 66 11.01 -1.26 -5.29
C THR A 66 11.21 -2.45 -4.35
N GLN A 67 10.87 -2.30 -3.06
CA GLN A 67 11.12 -3.31 -2.01
C GLN A 67 9.84 -3.75 -1.28
N ILE A 68 8.85 -2.85 -1.18
CA ILE A 68 7.52 -3.11 -0.61
C ILE A 68 6.44 -2.58 -1.54
N MET A 69 5.28 -3.23 -1.54
CA MET A 69 4.11 -2.74 -2.25
C MET A 69 3.51 -1.57 -1.46
N LYS A 70 3.62 -0.39 -2.05
CA LYS A 70 3.00 0.87 -1.62
C LYS A 70 2.60 1.71 -2.84
N GLU A 71 1.88 2.81 -2.63
CA GLU A 71 1.61 3.77 -3.69
C GLU A 71 2.89 4.16 -4.45
N GLY A 72 2.81 4.14 -5.78
CA GLY A 72 3.93 4.40 -6.68
C GLY A 72 4.77 3.18 -7.06
N SER A 73 4.54 2.02 -6.46
CA SER A 73 5.24 0.77 -6.83
C SER A 73 4.83 0.30 -8.21
N ILE A 74 5.78 -0.28 -8.94
CA ILE A 74 5.54 -0.96 -10.21
C ILE A 74 5.43 -2.45 -9.91
N ILE A 75 4.35 -3.07 -10.38
CA ILE A 75 4.02 -4.45 -10.08
C ILE A 75 3.65 -5.22 -11.34
N ASN A 76 3.91 -6.53 -11.33
CA ASN A 76 3.43 -7.47 -12.32
C ASN A 76 2.24 -8.24 -11.76
N VAL A 77 1.23 -8.48 -12.61
CA VAL A 77 0.09 -9.32 -12.25
C VAL A 77 0.43 -10.78 -12.53
N ARG A 78 0.22 -11.64 -11.52
CA ARG A 78 0.45 -13.08 -11.63
C ARG A 78 -0.66 -13.71 -12.48
N ALA A 79 -0.27 -14.33 -13.59
CA ALA A 79 -1.19 -14.93 -14.56
C ALA A 79 -2.07 -16.05 -13.96
N GLU A 80 -1.56 -16.73 -12.94
CA GLU A 80 -2.15 -17.91 -12.31
C GLU A 80 -3.40 -17.64 -11.45
N ASN A 81 -3.63 -16.39 -11.01
CA ASN A 81 -4.76 -16.03 -10.14
C ASN A 81 -5.91 -15.33 -10.89
N LEU A 82 -5.75 -15.03 -12.18
CA LEU A 82 -6.77 -14.37 -12.99
C LEU A 82 -7.73 -15.38 -13.61
N HIS A 83 -9.03 -15.22 -13.33
CA HIS A 83 -10.12 -16.03 -13.90
C HIS A 83 -10.19 -16.04 -15.45
N SER A 84 -9.44 -15.16 -16.12
CA SER A 84 -9.42 -15.04 -17.59
C SER A 84 -8.03 -15.04 -18.24
N GLY A 85 -6.93 -15.12 -17.47
CA GLY A 85 -5.55 -15.15 -18.00
C GLY A 85 -5.08 -13.95 -18.83
N LYS A 86 -5.95 -12.99 -19.16
CA LYS A 86 -5.68 -11.88 -20.12
C LYS A 86 -4.79 -10.75 -19.59
N GLU A 87 -4.59 -10.69 -18.28
CA GLU A 87 -3.81 -9.63 -17.62
C GLU A 87 -2.51 -10.17 -17.00
N GLY A 88 -2.27 -11.48 -17.11
CA GLY A 88 -1.04 -12.11 -16.63
C GLY A 88 0.19 -11.59 -17.35
N GLY A 89 1.21 -11.19 -16.60
CA GLY A 89 2.47 -10.68 -17.13
C GLY A 89 2.43 -9.20 -17.58
N LYS A 90 1.34 -8.49 -17.32
CA LYS A 90 1.28 -7.03 -17.51
C LYS A 90 1.83 -6.29 -16.30
N THR A 91 2.46 -5.16 -16.57
CA THR A 91 3.02 -4.26 -15.57
C THR A 91 2.04 -3.12 -15.28
N PHE A 92 1.88 -2.77 -14.02
CA PHE A 92 0.99 -1.71 -13.56
C PHE A 92 1.66 -0.86 -12.48
N LYS A 93 1.17 0.36 -12.30
CA LYS A 93 1.56 1.22 -11.17
C LYS A 93 0.47 1.22 -10.11
N ILE A 94 0.85 1.03 -8.84
CA ILE A 94 -0.06 1.20 -7.71
C ILE A 94 -0.42 2.69 -7.59
N ASN A 95 -1.70 3.00 -7.77
CA ASN A 95 -2.22 4.36 -7.69
C ASN A 95 -2.88 4.67 -6.36
N ASN A 96 -3.61 3.70 -5.80
CA ASN A 96 -4.14 3.82 -4.44
C ASN A 96 -4.13 2.45 -3.78
N PHE A 97 -3.74 2.41 -2.51
CA PHE A 97 -3.66 1.19 -1.74
C PHE A 97 -4.75 1.17 -0.68
N SER A 98 -5.63 0.18 -0.77
CA SER A 98 -6.60 -0.17 0.27
C SER A 98 -6.39 -1.63 0.62
N LEU A 99 -6.67 -2.03 1.86
CA LEU A 99 -6.68 -3.45 2.21
C LEU A 99 -8.13 -3.95 2.20
N PRO A 100 -8.43 -5.10 1.56
CA PRO A 100 -7.49 -6.06 0.95
C PRO A 100 -7.15 -5.77 -0.52
N ALA A 101 -7.57 -4.64 -1.09
CA ALA A 101 -7.59 -4.44 -2.54
C ALA A 101 -6.85 -3.17 -3.03
N VAL A 102 -5.96 -3.36 -3.98
CA VAL A 102 -5.12 -2.33 -4.59
C VAL A 102 -5.77 -1.83 -5.89
N ALA A 103 -5.78 -0.52 -6.09
CA ALA A 103 -6.21 0.12 -7.34
C ALA A 103 -4.99 0.40 -8.23
N LEU A 104 -5.05 -0.12 -9.47
CA LEU A 104 -3.96 -0.05 -10.43
C LEU A 104 -4.30 0.85 -11.62
N LEU A 105 -3.30 1.58 -12.09
CA LEU A 105 -3.35 2.26 -13.39
C LEU A 105 -2.61 1.42 -14.43
N ASN A 106 -3.24 1.22 -15.58
CA ASN A 106 -2.55 0.72 -16.77
C ASN A 106 -1.81 1.85 -17.49
N ASP A 107 -1.00 1.50 -18.49
CA ASP A 107 -0.22 2.44 -19.30
C ASP A 107 -1.05 3.55 -19.97
N GLU A 108 -2.37 3.34 -20.11
CA GLU A 108 -3.32 4.28 -20.71
C GLU A 108 -3.97 5.24 -19.68
N GLY A 109 -3.62 5.11 -18.39
CA GLY A 109 -4.18 5.94 -17.31
C GLY A 109 -5.61 5.59 -16.92
N SER A 110 -6.13 4.44 -17.36
CA SER A 110 -7.44 3.94 -16.96
C SER A 110 -7.34 3.13 -15.66
N LEU A 111 -8.32 3.32 -14.76
CA LEU A 111 -8.40 2.58 -13.50
C LEU A 111 -8.79 1.12 -13.80
N HIS A 112 -7.87 0.18 -13.61
CA HIS A 112 -8.17 -1.24 -13.75
C HIS A 112 -8.92 -1.75 -12.50
N LYS A 113 -9.53 -2.93 -12.62
CA LYS A 113 -10.17 -3.68 -11.52
C LYS A 113 -9.26 -3.74 -10.28
N TRP A 114 -9.89 -3.92 -9.13
CA TRP A 114 -9.21 -4.13 -7.84
C TRP A 114 -8.48 -5.47 -7.83
N PHE A 115 -7.23 -5.48 -7.33
CA PHE A 115 -6.44 -6.69 -7.13
C PHE A 115 -6.11 -6.90 -5.66
N VAL A 116 -6.06 -8.15 -5.19
CA VAL A 116 -5.59 -8.46 -3.84
C VAL A 116 -4.08 -8.74 -3.84
N ASN A 117 -3.42 -8.59 -2.68
CA ASN A 117 -1.95 -8.74 -2.57
C ASN A 117 -1.41 -10.06 -3.13
N ASP A 118 -2.19 -11.15 -3.08
CA ASP A 118 -1.77 -12.47 -3.58
C ASP A 118 -1.75 -12.55 -5.12
N GLU A 119 -2.37 -11.60 -5.82
CA GLU A 119 -2.48 -11.57 -7.29
C GLU A 119 -1.33 -10.80 -7.95
N ILE A 120 -0.47 -10.16 -7.16
CA ILE A 120 0.51 -9.19 -7.65
C ILE A 120 1.91 -9.40 -7.04
N GLU A 121 2.95 -8.93 -7.72
CA GLU A 121 4.31 -8.90 -7.22
C GLU A 121 5.08 -7.67 -7.72
N ILE A 122 6.07 -7.20 -6.96
CA ILE A 122 6.92 -6.07 -7.40
C ILE A 122 7.69 -6.48 -8.65
N ALA A 123 7.72 -5.60 -9.65
CA ALA A 123 8.39 -5.81 -10.93
C ALA A 123 9.91 -5.67 -10.85
#